data_AF-G3ARN2-F1
#
_entry.id   AF-G3ARN2-F1
#
_cell.length_a   1.000
_cell.length_b   1.000
_cell.length_c   1.000
_cell.angle_alpha   90.00
_cell.angle_beta   90.00
_cell.angle_gamma   90.00
#
_symmetry.space_group_name_H-M   'P 1'
#
loop_
_entity.id
_entity.type
_entity.pdbx_description
1 polymer ?
#
loop_
_entity_poly.entity_id
_entity_poly.type
_entity_poly.pdbx_seq_one_letter_code
_entity_poly.pdbx_strand_id
1 'polypeptide(L)'
;MSTSAFVKKLASNSRKTRDAALESLEAYLSKSTKLSLLEYEKLWKGMYYSVWFSDRPRTQERLCESLGRLYSDVVPLSKFPTFLDAFFNIMILTWSDIDQWRVDKFYLLIRRVVRHSFKRLKKENWNEEVVAEFVKVLEGGVLSGRKDVPVALPYHLCDLYLDELELVIFEELKQEQDDVDESKGEDGYAEKYEELFKKKLQIVDDVPVTALISPFAKLNKEALLKTLREKCAEEVLNDERLKDWGVTEDDDSEEESEAEADEADADEEEWKGF
;
A
#
# COMPACT_ATOMS: atom_id res chain seq x y z
N MET A 1 -16.96 -27.97 -6.23
CA MET A 1 -16.92 -28.04 -4.75
C MET A 1 -17.65 -26.82 -4.20
N SER A 2 -18.54 -26.98 -3.22
CA SER A 2 -19.17 -25.83 -2.56
C SER A 2 -18.12 -25.04 -1.79
N THR A 3 -18.19 -23.70 -1.84
CA THR A 3 -17.33 -22.78 -1.08
C THR A 3 -17.25 -23.15 0.40
N SER A 4 -18.34 -23.66 0.98
CA SER A 4 -18.39 -24.14 2.37
C SER A 4 -17.35 -25.24 2.70
N ALA A 5 -17.04 -26.12 1.75
CA ALA A 5 -16.06 -27.19 1.97
C ALA A 5 -14.63 -26.66 2.06
N PHE A 6 -14.29 -25.62 1.29
CA PHE A 6 -13.00 -24.94 1.38
C PHE A 6 -12.83 -24.26 2.74
N VAL A 7 -13.84 -23.49 3.16
CA VAL A 7 -13.80 -22.74 4.43
C VAL A 7 -13.54 -23.65 5.61
N LYS A 8 -14.21 -24.81 5.70
CA LYS A 8 -13.99 -25.78 6.78
C LYS A 8 -12.58 -26.35 6.78
N LYS A 9 -11.98 -26.58 5.61
CA LYS A 9 -10.61 -27.13 5.51
C LYS A 9 -9.55 -26.07 5.83
N LEU A 10 -9.77 -24.83 5.40
CA LEU A 10 -8.90 -23.69 5.72
C LEU A 10 -8.93 -23.36 7.23
N ALA A 11 -10.08 -23.51 7.89
CA ALA A 11 -10.21 -23.35 9.34
C ALA A 11 -9.84 -24.62 10.14
N SER A 12 -9.19 -25.62 9.54
CA SER A 12 -8.82 -26.86 10.22
C SER A 12 -7.65 -26.64 11.20
N ASN A 13 -7.67 -27.35 12.34
CA ASN A 13 -6.53 -27.37 13.27
C ASN A 13 -5.28 -28.04 12.68
N SER A 14 -5.45 -28.91 11.68
CA SER A 14 -4.34 -29.58 11.00
C SER A 14 -3.71 -28.68 9.94
N ARG A 15 -2.44 -28.27 10.16
CA ARG A 15 -1.67 -27.49 9.18
C ARG A 15 -1.66 -28.15 7.80
N LYS A 16 -1.42 -29.47 7.72
CA LYS A 16 -1.40 -30.20 6.45
C LYS A 16 -2.72 -30.07 5.68
N THR A 17 -3.85 -30.05 6.40
CA THR A 17 -5.17 -29.88 5.80
C THR A 17 -5.37 -28.46 5.28
N ARG A 18 -4.87 -27.45 6.01
CA ARG A 18 -4.93 -26.04 5.57
C ARG A 18 -4.06 -25.80 4.35
N ASP A 19 -2.82 -26.28 4.37
CA ASP A 19 -1.84 -26.11 3.29
C ASP A 19 -2.40 -26.73 1.98
N ALA A 20 -2.90 -27.97 2.03
CA ALA A 20 -3.53 -28.61 0.87
C ALA A 20 -4.82 -27.91 0.41
N ALA A 21 -5.57 -27.31 1.33
CA ALA A 21 -6.76 -26.54 0.99
C ALA A 21 -6.42 -25.22 0.30
N LEU A 22 -5.30 -24.58 0.67
CA LEU A 22 -4.80 -23.36 0.04
C LEU A 22 -4.32 -23.64 -1.38
N GLU A 23 -3.54 -24.70 -1.60
CA GLU A 23 -3.14 -25.14 -2.95
C GLU A 23 -4.36 -25.43 -3.84
N SER A 24 -5.37 -26.10 -3.28
CA SER A 24 -6.63 -26.37 -3.99
C SER A 24 -7.43 -25.09 -4.25
N LEU A 25 -7.32 -24.09 -3.38
CA LEU A 25 -7.99 -22.80 -3.50
C LEU A 25 -7.37 -21.98 -4.63
N GLU A 26 -6.04 -21.98 -4.77
CA GLU A 26 -5.36 -21.32 -5.88
C GLU A 26 -5.86 -21.82 -7.24
N ALA A 27 -5.94 -23.15 -7.40
CA ALA A 27 -6.49 -23.77 -8.61
C ALA A 27 -8.00 -23.50 -8.81
N TYR A 28 -8.74 -23.18 -7.75
CA TYR A 28 -10.15 -22.83 -7.82
C TYR A 28 -10.38 -21.36 -8.19
N LEU A 29 -9.58 -20.46 -7.61
CA LEU A 29 -9.63 -19.01 -7.86
C LEU A 29 -9.14 -18.64 -9.26
N SER A 30 -8.13 -19.34 -9.77
CA SER A 30 -7.63 -19.16 -11.15
C SER A 30 -8.67 -19.57 -12.19
N LYS A 31 -9.62 -20.43 -11.84
CA LYS A 31 -10.72 -20.81 -12.72
C LYS A 31 -11.80 -19.74 -12.73
N SER A 32 -12.31 -19.45 -13.92
CA SER A 32 -13.38 -18.47 -14.12
C SER A 32 -14.75 -19.04 -13.69
N THR A 33 -14.99 -19.08 -12.38
CA THR A 33 -16.33 -19.22 -11.81
C THR A 33 -16.84 -17.86 -11.36
N LYS A 34 -18.08 -17.50 -11.70
CA LYS A 34 -18.71 -16.27 -11.17
C LYS A 34 -19.04 -16.51 -9.70
N LEU A 35 -18.28 -15.88 -8.81
CA LEU A 35 -18.52 -15.88 -7.38
C LEU A 35 -19.09 -14.53 -6.97
N SER A 36 -20.09 -14.56 -6.09
CA SER A 36 -20.62 -13.37 -5.44
C SER A 36 -19.64 -12.83 -4.39
N LEU A 37 -19.79 -11.55 -4.02
CA LEU A 37 -19.03 -10.93 -2.93
C LEU A 37 -19.10 -11.77 -1.65
N LEU A 38 -20.30 -12.22 -1.25
CA LEU A 38 -20.53 -13.07 -0.08
C LEU A 38 -19.76 -14.40 -0.14
N GLU A 39 -19.57 -14.98 -1.33
CA GLU A 39 -18.77 -16.20 -1.49
C GLU A 39 -17.28 -15.93 -1.31
N TYR A 40 -16.79 -14.79 -1.81
CA TYR A 40 -15.42 -14.35 -1.54
C TYR A 40 -15.20 -14.03 -0.07
N GLU A 41 -16.14 -13.38 0.61
CA GLU A 41 -16.09 -13.12 2.06
C GLU A 41 -16.02 -14.42 2.86
N LYS A 42 -16.81 -15.44 2.46
CA LYS A 42 -16.71 -16.78 3.08
C LYS A 42 -15.33 -17.39 2.90
N LEU A 43 -14.75 -17.31 1.70
CA LEU A 43 -13.40 -17.81 1.44
C LEU A 43 -12.35 -17.05 2.26
N TRP A 44 -12.44 -15.72 2.32
CA TRP A 44 -11.57 -14.88 3.13
C TRP A 44 -11.70 -15.17 4.62
N LYS A 45 -12.91 -15.45 5.12
CA LYS A 45 -13.10 -15.92 6.50
C LYS A 45 -12.38 -17.25 6.76
N GLY A 46 -12.35 -18.16 5.78
CA GLY A 46 -11.55 -19.37 5.85
C GLY A 46 -10.05 -19.08 5.92
N MET A 47 -9.53 -18.22 5.03
CA MET A 47 -8.12 -17.83 4.98
C MET A 47 -7.68 -17.06 6.23
N TYR A 48 -8.55 -16.20 6.77
CA TYR A 48 -8.36 -15.54 8.07
C TYR A 48 -8.07 -16.56 9.17
N TYR A 49 -8.85 -17.65 9.27
CA TYR A 49 -8.57 -18.69 10.26
C TYR A 49 -7.30 -19.49 9.96
N SER A 50 -6.90 -19.64 8.70
CA SER A 50 -5.58 -20.20 8.38
C SER A 50 -4.43 -19.37 8.97
N VAL A 51 -4.53 -18.05 8.91
CA VAL A 51 -3.58 -17.12 9.55
C VAL A 51 -3.71 -17.16 11.06
N TRP A 52 -4.94 -17.20 11.59
CA TRP A 52 -5.23 -17.32 13.02
C TRP A 52 -4.53 -18.51 13.68
N PHE A 53 -4.58 -19.69 13.06
CA PHE A 53 -3.94 -20.92 13.55
C PHE A 53 -2.46 -21.08 13.17
N SER A 54 -1.83 -20.04 12.62
CA SER A 54 -0.40 -20.04 12.29
C SER A 54 0.40 -19.36 13.40
N ASP A 55 1.18 -20.14 14.14
CA ASP A 55 1.88 -19.65 15.35
C ASP A 55 3.38 -19.39 15.15
N ARG A 56 4.01 -20.00 14.14
CA ARG A 56 5.46 -19.87 13.92
C ARG A 56 5.75 -18.69 12.99
N PRO A 57 6.66 -17.75 13.33
CA PRO A 57 6.94 -16.55 12.53
C PRO A 57 7.22 -16.81 11.05
N ARG A 58 8.18 -17.69 10.73
CA ARG A 58 8.49 -18.06 9.32
C ARG A 58 7.31 -18.70 8.58
N THR A 59 6.40 -19.37 9.31
CA THR A 59 5.20 -19.95 8.70
C THR A 59 4.14 -18.87 8.45
N GLN A 60 3.99 -17.91 9.37
CA GLN A 60 3.10 -16.76 9.20
C GLN A 60 3.54 -15.92 8.00
N GLU A 61 4.84 -15.61 7.90
CA GLU A 61 5.40 -14.85 6.78
C GLU A 61 5.14 -15.52 5.44
N ARG A 62 5.49 -16.81 5.31
CA ARG A 62 5.23 -17.59 4.09
C ARG A 62 3.74 -17.66 3.74
N LEU A 63 2.88 -17.79 4.74
CA LEU A 63 1.44 -17.84 4.52
C LEU A 63 0.90 -16.48 4.04
N CYS A 64 1.30 -15.38 4.68
CA CYS A 64 0.88 -14.03 4.28
C CYS A 64 1.39 -13.69 2.87
N GLU A 65 2.62 -14.09 2.55
CA GLU A 65 3.19 -13.99 1.20
C GLU A 65 2.36 -14.77 0.18
N SER A 66 2.02 -16.04 0.46
CA SER A 66 1.19 -16.86 -0.42
C SER A 66 -0.21 -16.27 -0.61
N LEU A 67 -0.83 -15.76 0.47
CA LEU A 67 -2.13 -15.08 0.39
C LEU A 67 -2.07 -13.77 -0.39
N GLY A 68 -0.97 -13.02 -0.28
CA GLY A 68 -0.71 -11.83 -1.11
C GLY A 68 -0.61 -12.20 -2.58
N ARG A 69 0.17 -13.23 -2.94
CA ARG A 69 0.33 -13.71 -4.33
C ARG A 69 -0.98 -14.07 -5.03
N LEU A 70 -2.05 -14.39 -4.28
CA LEU A 70 -3.36 -14.59 -4.87
C LEU A 70 -3.81 -13.38 -5.71
N TYR A 71 -3.46 -12.16 -5.29
CA TYR A 71 -3.83 -10.93 -5.99
C TYR A 71 -3.01 -10.68 -7.25
N SER A 72 -1.69 -10.89 -7.21
CA SER A 72 -0.82 -10.63 -8.36
C SER A 72 -0.90 -11.74 -9.41
N ASP A 73 -1.01 -13.00 -8.98
CA ASP A 73 -0.69 -14.15 -9.84
C ASP A 73 -1.88 -15.08 -10.13
N VAL A 74 -2.86 -15.16 -9.22
CA VAL A 74 -3.89 -16.21 -9.26
C VAL A 74 -5.26 -15.68 -9.69
N VAL A 75 -5.74 -14.60 -9.07
CA VAL A 75 -7.08 -14.06 -9.31
C VAL A 75 -7.12 -13.35 -10.67
N PRO A 76 -8.11 -13.67 -11.54
CA PRO A 76 -8.30 -12.95 -12.79
C PRO A 76 -8.63 -11.47 -12.57
N LEU A 77 -8.17 -10.58 -13.46
CA LEU A 77 -8.35 -9.12 -13.35
C LEU A 77 -9.81 -8.72 -13.08
N SER A 78 -10.75 -9.28 -13.85
CA SER A 78 -12.20 -9.04 -13.70
C SER A 78 -12.79 -9.31 -12.31
N LYS A 79 -12.07 -10.03 -11.43
CA LYS A 79 -12.50 -10.40 -10.08
C LYS A 79 -11.67 -9.72 -9.00
N PHE A 80 -10.58 -9.06 -9.39
CA PHE A 80 -9.63 -8.44 -8.48
C PHE A 80 -10.31 -7.44 -7.52
N PRO A 81 -11.15 -6.49 -7.98
CA PRO A 81 -11.78 -5.53 -7.08
C PRO A 81 -12.71 -6.20 -6.06
N THR A 82 -13.54 -7.14 -6.50
CA THR A 82 -14.47 -7.86 -5.60
C THR A 82 -13.72 -8.75 -4.60
N PHE A 83 -12.60 -9.34 -5.00
CA PHE A 83 -11.78 -10.16 -4.11
C PHE A 83 -11.08 -9.31 -3.03
N LEU A 84 -10.63 -8.10 -3.40
CA LEU A 84 -10.05 -7.12 -2.49
C LEU A 84 -11.09 -6.54 -1.52
N ASP A 85 -12.28 -6.21 -2.03
CA ASP A 85 -13.40 -5.72 -1.21
C ASP A 85 -13.78 -6.75 -0.14
N ALA A 86 -13.91 -8.03 -0.54
CA ALA A 86 -14.16 -9.12 0.40
C ALA A 86 -13.09 -9.27 1.48
N PHE A 87 -11.81 -9.03 1.15
CA PHE A 87 -10.73 -9.07 2.13
C PHE A 87 -10.89 -7.98 3.18
N PHE A 88 -11.05 -6.72 2.75
CA PHE A 88 -11.19 -5.61 3.69
C PHE A 88 -12.47 -5.72 4.52
N ASN A 89 -13.58 -6.21 3.96
CA ASN A 89 -14.80 -6.50 4.72
C ASN A 89 -14.54 -7.51 5.83
N ILE A 90 -13.79 -8.59 5.56
CA ILE A 90 -13.42 -9.56 6.59
C ILE A 90 -12.47 -8.96 7.63
N MET A 91 -11.51 -8.14 7.22
CA MET A 91 -10.61 -7.45 8.16
C MET A 91 -11.39 -6.52 9.09
N ILE A 92 -12.28 -5.68 8.54
CA ILE A 92 -13.15 -4.77 9.29
C ILE A 92 -14.02 -5.55 10.29
N LEU A 93 -14.68 -6.62 9.81
CA LEU A 93 -15.57 -7.44 10.63
C LEU A 93 -14.86 -8.14 11.79
N THR A 94 -13.62 -8.61 11.60
CA THR A 94 -12.94 -9.50 12.54
C THR A 94 -11.90 -8.80 13.41
N TRP A 95 -11.60 -7.52 13.14
CA TRP A 95 -10.49 -6.82 13.79
C TRP A 95 -10.61 -6.76 15.31
N SER A 96 -11.81 -6.48 15.82
CA SER A 96 -12.08 -6.37 17.27
C SER A 96 -11.86 -7.67 18.02
N ASP A 97 -11.89 -8.80 17.33
CA ASP A 97 -11.73 -10.13 17.91
C ASP A 97 -10.25 -10.57 17.97
N ILE A 98 -9.35 -9.82 17.33
CA ILE A 98 -7.92 -10.11 17.31
C ILE A 98 -7.29 -9.62 18.60
N ASP A 99 -6.74 -10.54 19.38
CA ASP A 99 -5.99 -10.19 20.59
C ASP A 99 -4.56 -9.71 20.26
N GLN A 100 -3.95 -9.03 21.23
CA GLN A 100 -2.60 -8.45 21.11
C GLN A 100 -1.51 -9.43 20.67
N TRP A 101 -1.64 -10.73 20.96
CA TRP A 101 -0.62 -11.73 20.60
C TRP A 101 -0.73 -12.19 19.15
N ARG A 102 -1.83 -11.85 18.47
CA ARG A 102 -2.11 -12.26 17.09
C ARG A 102 -2.08 -11.10 16.10
N VAL A 103 -2.07 -9.85 16.57
CA VAL A 103 -2.28 -8.68 15.70
C VAL A 103 -1.18 -8.51 14.65
N ASP A 104 0.09 -8.76 15.01
CA ASP A 104 1.24 -8.54 14.12
C ASP A 104 1.16 -9.32 12.80
N LYS A 105 0.70 -10.57 12.83
CA LYS A 105 0.56 -11.37 11.59
C LYS A 105 -0.59 -10.89 10.71
N PHE A 106 -1.60 -10.22 11.28
CA PHE A 106 -2.67 -9.60 10.50
C PHE A 106 -2.23 -8.26 9.92
N TYR A 107 -1.41 -7.49 10.63
CA TYR A 107 -0.71 -6.34 10.06
C TYR A 107 0.21 -6.73 8.91
N LEU A 108 0.98 -7.82 9.06
CA LEU A 108 1.79 -8.38 7.98
C LEU A 108 0.95 -8.86 6.79
N LEU A 109 -0.21 -9.47 7.04
CA LEU A 109 -1.14 -9.88 5.99
C LEU A 109 -1.63 -8.68 5.19
N ILE A 110 -2.09 -7.60 5.85
CA ILE A 110 -2.51 -6.36 5.18
C ILE A 110 -1.37 -5.82 4.33
N ARG A 111 -0.15 -5.74 4.89
CA ARG A 111 1.04 -5.28 4.17
C ARG A 111 1.30 -6.09 2.90
N ARG A 112 1.20 -7.42 2.95
CA ARG A 112 1.36 -8.30 1.77
C ARG A 112 0.22 -8.15 0.76
N VAL A 113 -1.02 -7.99 1.20
CA VAL A 113 -2.15 -7.77 0.29
C VAL A 113 -2.00 -6.44 -0.46
N VAL A 114 -1.60 -5.36 0.23
CA VAL A 114 -1.33 -4.06 -0.40
C VAL A 114 -0.19 -4.18 -1.43
N ARG A 115 0.95 -4.75 -1.03
CA ARG A 115 2.09 -5.00 -1.93
C ARG A 115 1.69 -5.73 -3.20
N HIS A 116 0.98 -6.85 -3.08
CA HIS A 116 0.60 -7.65 -4.23
C HIS A 116 -0.52 -7.00 -5.06
N SER A 117 -1.32 -6.11 -4.46
CA SER A 117 -2.23 -5.25 -5.21
C SER A 117 -1.46 -4.27 -6.09
N PHE A 118 -0.42 -3.60 -5.56
CA PHE A 118 0.45 -2.76 -6.39
C PHE A 118 1.20 -3.55 -7.46
N LYS A 119 1.72 -4.74 -7.14
CA LYS A 119 2.34 -5.62 -8.15
C LYS A 119 1.35 -5.97 -9.26
N ARG A 120 0.07 -6.15 -8.93
CA ARG A 120 -0.97 -6.37 -9.93
C ARG A 120 -1.14 -5.15 -10.82
N LEU A 121 -1.27 -3.96 -10.24
CA LEU A 121 -1.42 -2.70 -10.99
C LEU A 121 -0.20 -2.45 -11.91
N LYS A 122 1.03 -2.61 -11.39
CA LYS A 122 2.26 -2.51 -12.17
C LYS A 122 2.27 -3.49 -13.36
N LYS A 123 1.84 -4.74 -13.17
CA LYS A 123 1.76 -5.76 -14.23
C LYS A 123 0.75 -5.41 -15.33
N GLU A 124 -0.30 -4.68 -14.98
CA GLU A 124 -1.29 -4.15 -15.94
C GLU A 124 -0.89 -2.75 -16.45
N ASN A 125 0.39 -2.36 -16.29
CA ASN A 125 0.96 -1.07 -16.69
C ASN A 125 0.15 0.13 -16.16
N TRP A 126 -0.27 0.05 -14.90
CA TRP A 126 -1.00 1.11 -14.22
C TRP A 126 -2.25 1.59 -14.96
N ASN A 127 -2.93 0.67 -15.67
CA ASN A 127 -4.13 0.98 -16.42
C ASN A 127 -5.15 1.78 -15.59
N GLU A 128 -5.58 2.92 -16.12
CA GLU A 128 -6.43 3.89 -15.40
C GLU A 128 -7.74 3.29 -14.88
N GLU A 129 -8.39 2.41 -15.64
CA GLU A 129 -9.64 1.77 -15.22
C GLU A 129 -9.40 0.83 -14.03
N VAL A 130 -8.33 0.03 -14.08
CA VAL A 130 -7.97 -0.90 -13.00
C VAL A 130 -7.55 -0.13 -11.75
N VAL A 131 -6.79 0.95 -11.90
CA VAL A 131 -6.40 1.84 -10.79
C VAL A 131 -7.63 2.48 -10.17
N ALA A 132 -8.56 2.99 -10.98
CA ALA A 132 -9.81 3.58 -10.50
C ALA A 132 -10.69 2.56 -9.74
N GLU A 133 -10.78 1.32 -10.22
CA GLU A 133 -11.49 0.24 -9.51
C GLU A 133 -10.82 -0.09 -8.16
N PHE A 134 -9.49 -0.15 -8.11
CA PHE A 134 -8.73 -0.36 -6.88
C PHE A 134 -8.95 0.77 -5.86
N VAL A 135 -8.80 2.02 -6.30
CA VAL A 135 -9.04 3.23 -5.49
C VAL A 135 -10.46 3.24 -4.94
N LYS A 136 -11.45 2.93 -5.78
CA LYS A 136 -12.87 2.85 -5.39
C LYS A 136 -13.11 1.80 -4.30
N VAL A 137 -12.45 0.65 -4.35
CA VAL A 137 -12.55 -0.37 -3.29
C VAL A 137 -11.99 0.15 -1.97
N LEU A 138 -10.85 0.84 -2.00
CA LEU A 138 -10.26 1.43 -0.78
C LEU A 138 -11.18 2.50 -0.18
N GLU A 139 -11.68 3.42 -1.00
CA GLU A 139 -12.60 4.48 -0.57
C GLU A 139 -13.95 3.96 -0.06
N GLY A 140 -14.48 2.89 -0.65
CA GLY A 140 -15.73 2.27 -0.20
C GLY A 140 -15.56 1.40 1.05
N GLY A 141 -14.36 0.83 1.24
CA GLY A 141 -14.05 -0.12 2.30
C GLY A 141 -13.28 0.51 3.46
N VAL A 142 -12.00 0.18 3.55
CA VAL A 142 -11.14 0.47 4.71
C VAL A 142 -10.77 1.94 4.88
N LEU A 143 -10.74 2.73 3.79
CA LEU A 143 -10.48 4.18 3.81
C LEU A 143 -11.77 4.99 3.67
N SER A 144 -12.92 4.40 3.99
CA SER A 144 -14.23 5.07 3.86
C SER A 144 -14.55 6.10 4.94
N GLY A 145 -13.80 6.13 6.04
CA GLY A 145 -14.06 7.02 7.18
C GLY A 145 -15.35 6.68 7.97
N ARG A 146 -16.00 5.56 7.67
CA ARG A 146 -17.21 5.11 8.37
C ARG A 146 -16.90 4.67 9.80
N LYS A 147 -17.85 4.84 10.71
CA LYS A 147 -17.70 4.52 12.15
C LYS A 147 -17.53 3.03 12.44
N ASP A 148 -18.01 2.16 11.54
CA ASP A 148 -17.86 0.71 11.68
C ASP A 148 -16.47 0.21 11.29
N VAL A 149 -15.63 1.05 10.68
CA VAL A 149 -14.24 0.71 10.36
C VAL A 149 -13.36 0.92 11.60
N PRO A 150 -12.71 -0.14 12.12
CA PRO A 150 -11.75 -0.02 13.22
C PRO A 150 -10.59 0.89 12.83
N VAL A 151 -10.36 1.94 13.63
CA VAL A 151 -9.38 3.01 13.34
C VAL A 151 -7.95 2.50 13.10
N ALA A 152 -7.58 1.39 13.72
CA ALA A 152 -6.27 0.76 13.53
C ALA A 152 -6.00 0.34 12.07
N LEU A 153 -7.04 0.03 11.29
CA LEU A 153 -6.88 -0.37 9.89
C LEU A 153 -6.43 0.77 8.96
N PRO A 154 -7.14 1.92 8.87
CA PRO A 154 -6.66 3.04 8.07
C PRO A 154 -5.36 3.62 8.62
N TYR A 155 -5.13 3.59 9.95
CA TYR A 155 -3.85 4.00 10.54
C TYR A 155 -2.70 3.16 10.00
N HIS A 156 -2.84 1.84 10.06
CA HIS A 156 -1.82 0.92 9.55
C HIS A 156 -1.61 1.08 8.05
N LEU A 157 -2.66 1.40 7.28
CA LEU A 157 -2.51 1.71 5.86
C LEU A 157 -1.67 2.98 5.66
N CYS A 158 -1.94 4.07 6.40
CA CYS A 158 -1.09 5.25 6.35
C CYS A 158 0.39 4.89 6.62
N ASP A 159 0.66 4.06 7.63
CA ASP A 159 2.02 3.67 8.03
C ASP A 159 2.80 2.84 7.01
N LEU A 160 2.15 2.22 6.01
CA LEU A 160 2.81 1.29 5.08
C LEU A 160 2.60 1.59 3.61
N TYR A 161 1.60 2.41 3.24
CA TYR A 161 1.13 2.48 1.86
C TYR A 161 2.22 2.93 0.90
N LEU A 162 2.94 4.00 1.25
CA LEU A 162 4.03 4.53 0.44
C LEU A 162 5.25 3.60 0.44
N ASP A 163 5.59 2.95 1.56
CA ASP A 163 6.68 1.95 1.60
C ASP A 163 6.44 0.81 0.61
N GLU A 164 5.20 0.29 0.59
CA GLU A 164 4.84 -0.82 -0.28
C GLU A 164 4.72 -0.40 -1.74
N LEU A 165 4.34 0.87 -1.99
CA LEU A 165 4.30 1.44 -3.33
C LEU A 165 5.73 1.61 -3.87
N GLU A 166 6.60 2.28 -3.11
CA GLU A 166 8.02 2.51 -3.42
C GLU A 166 8.73 1.19 -3.73
N LEU A 167 8.55 0.19 -2.86
CA LEU A 167 9.15 -1.14 -3.03
C LEU A 167 8.76 -1.78 -4.36
N VAL A 168 7.52 -1.60 -4.81
CA VAL A 168 7.01 -2.21 -6.04
C VAL A 168 7.42 -1.43 -7.28
N ILE A 169 7.35 -0.10 -7.22
CA ILE A 169 7.76 0.77 -8.34
C ILE A 169 9.24 0.52 -8.65
N PHE A 170 10.10 0.58 -7.63
CA PHE A 170 11.56 0.49 -7.77
C PHE A 170 12.12 -0.92 -7.57
N GLU A 171 11.30 -1.97 -7.63
CA GLU A 171 11.76 -3.37 -7.46
C GLU A 171 12.94 -3.72 -8.38
N GLU A 172 12.95 -3.18 -9.60
CA GLU A 172 14.00 -3.41 -10.62
C GLU A 172 15.29 -2.63 -10.35
N LEU A 173 15.19 -1.51 -9.62
CA LEU A 173 16.35 -0.67 -9.27
C LEU A 173 17.00 -1.09 -7.95
N LYS A 174 16.49 -2.13 -7.28
CA LYS A 174 16.95 -2.50 -5.94
C LYS A 174 18.45 -2.79 -5.88
N GLN A 175 18.98 -3.57 -6.81
CA GLN A 175 20.41 -3.89 -6.82
C GLN A 175 21.25 -2.65 -7.06
N GLU A 176 20.83 -1.77 -7.97
CA GLU A 176 21.53 -0.51 -8.23
C GLU A 176 21.49 0.40 -7.00
N GLN A 177 20.35 0.47 -6.30
CA GLN A 177 20.22 1.20 -5.04
C GLN A 177 21.18 0.65 -3.97
N ASP A 178 21.22 -0.67 -3.79
CA ASP A 178 22.15 -1.33 -2.85
C ASP A 178 23.62 -1.00 -3.21
N ASP A 179 23.99 -1.09 -4.49
CA ASP A 179 25.34 -0.77 -4.98
C ASP A 179 25.71 0.71 -4.77
N VAL A 180 24.76 1.63 -4.96
CA VAL A 180 24.94 3.07 -4.70
C VAL A 180 25.13 3.33 -3.21
N ASP A 181 24.28 2.72 -2.37
CA ASP A 181 24.35 2.87 -0.92
C ASP A 181 25.66 2.31 -0.33
N GLU A 182 26.19 1.22 -0.87
CA GLU A 182 27.49 0.66 -0.49
C GLU A 182 28.67 1.58 -0.87
N SER A 183 28.53 2.39 -1.92
CA SER A 183 29.55 3.36 -2.36
C SER A 183 29.55 4.69 -1.60
N LYS A 184 28.74 4.83 -0.54
CA LYS A 184 28.69 6.06 0.28
C LYS A 184 30.07 6.41 0.84
N GLY A 185 30.55 7.61 0.47
CA GLY A 185 31.86 8.13 0.89
C GLY A 185 33.00 7.81 -0.08
N GLU A 186 32.74 7.11 -1.18
CA GLU A 186 33.68 6.90 -2.28
C GLU A 186 33.59 8.03 -3.33
N ASP A 187 34.67 8.22 -4.09
CA ASP A 187 34.68 9.14 -5.24
C ASP A 187 33.64 8.68 -6.28
N GLY A 188 32.81 9.61 -6.76
CA GLY A 188 31.74 9.31 -7.74
C GLY A 188 30.41 8.87 -7.15
N TYR A 189 30.26 8.80 -5.81
CA TYR A 189 28.97 8.51 -5.17
C TYR A 189 27.84 9.45 -5.63
N ALA A 190 28.12 10.76 -5.66
CA ALA A 190 27.13 11.77 -6.02
C ALA A 190 26.60 11.58 -7.45
N GLU A 191 27.48 11.28 -8.41
CA GLU A 191 27.11 11.02 -9.80
C GLU A 191 26.21 9.78 -9.92
N LYS A 192 26.60 8.67 -9.27
CA LYS A 192 25.80 7.44 -9.26
C LYS A 192 24.44 7.63 -8.60
N TYR A 193 24.39 8.39 -7.50
CA TYR A 193 23.14 8.74 -6.82
C TYR A 193 22.24 9.57 -7.72
N GLU A 194 22.78 10.59 -8.41
CA GLU A 194 22.03 11.44 -9.34
C GLU A 194 21.50 10.64 -10.54
N GLU A 195 22.28 9.71 -11.08
CA GLU A 195 21.83 8.79 -12.14
C GLU A 195 20.67 7.91 -11.67
N LEU A 196 20.78 7.32 -10.47
CA LEU A 196 19.72 6.50 -9.88
C LEU A 196 18.45 7.32 -9.63
N PHE A 197 18.60 8.56 -9.14
CA PHE A 197 17.51 9.48 -8.89
C PHE A 197 16.77 9.83 -10.20
N LYS A 198 17.49 10.14 -11.28
CA LYS A 198 16.90 10.37 -12.61
C LYS A 198 16.12 9.16 -13.12
N LYS A 199 16.63 7.94 -12.92
CA LYS A 199 15.90 6.71 -13.27
C LYS A 199 14.63 6.56 -12.44
N LYS A 200 14.67 6.87 -11.14
CA LYS A 200 13.49 6.83 -10.27
C LYS A 200 12.40 7.78 -10.77
N LEU A 201 12.74 9.03 -11.07
CA LEU A 201 11.81 10.01 -11.64
C LEU A 201 11.16 9.51 -12.93
N GLN A 202 11.95 8.99 -13.87
CA GLN A 202 11.44 8.43 -15.13
C GLN A 202 10.44 7.29 -14.93
N ILE A 203 10.64 6.44 -13.92
CA ILE A 203 9.70 5.36 -13.62
C ILE A 203 8.41 5.94 -13.02
N VAL A 204 8.52 6.94 -12.14
CA VAL A 204 7.37 7.55 -11.47
C VAL A 204 6.46 8.29 -12.46
N ASP A 205 7.00 8.89 -13.53
CA ASP A 205 6.21 9.57 -14.56
C ASP A 205 5.08 8.69 -15.14
N ASP A 206 5.30 7.36 -15.20
CA ASP A 206 4.34 6.38 -15.69
C ASP A 206 3.39 5.84 -14.60
N VAL A 207 3.56 6.26 -13.33
CA VAL A 207 2.78 5.80 -12.18
C VAL A 207 1.74 6.86 -11.80
N PRO A 208 0.44 6.52 -11.72
CA PRO A 208 -0.59 7.45 -11.31
C PRO A 208 -0.63 7.63 -9.78
N VAL A 209 0.46 8.13 -9.19
CA VAL A 209 0.64 8.25 -7.73
C VAL A 209 -0.47 9.12 -7.12
N THR A 210 -0.80 10.24 -7.76
CA THR A 210 -1.88 11.15 -7.32
C THR A 210 -3.24 10.44 -7.21
N ALA A 211 -3.57 9.57 -8.16
CA ALA A 211 -4.78 8.77 -8.12
C ALA A 211 -4.71 7.73 -6.99
N LEU A 212 -3.55 7.07 -6.82
CA LEU A 212 -3.35 6.04 -5.80
C LEU A 212 -3.44 6.58 -4.37
N ILE A 213 -3.04 7.84 -4.12
CA ILE A 213 -3.13 8.47 -2.79
C ILE A 213 -4.44 9.24 -2.56
N SER A 214 -5.27 9.40 -3.60
CA SER A 214 -6.54 10.13 -3.52
C SER A 214 -7.51 9.66 -2.40
N PRO A 215 -7.59 8.36 -2.04
CA PRO A 215 -8.40 7.94 -0.88
C PRO A 215 -7.96 8.59 0.43
N PHE A 216 -6.64 8.78 0.62
CA PHE A 216 -6.09 9.42 1.81
C PHE A 216 -6.36 10.94 1.80
N ALA A 217 -6.30 11.58 0.63
CA ALA A 217 -6.68 12.99 0.48
C ALA A 217 -8.15 13.23 0.83
N LYS A 218 -9.05 12.33 0.40
CA LYS A 218 -10.46 12.37 0.77
C LYS A 218 -10.65 12.17 2.27
N LEU A 219 -10.01 11.15 2.84
CA LEU A 219 -10.10 10.83 4.26
C LEU A 219 -9.53 11.97 5.13
N ASN A 220 -8.44 12.60 4.71
CA ASN A 220 -7.86 13.78 5.36
C ASN A 220 -8.86 14.94 5.46
N LYS A 221 -9.76 15.13 4.48
CA LYS A 221 -10.76 16.20 4.53
C LYS A 221 -12.01 15.79 5.32
N GLU A 222 -12.49 14.57 5.08
CA GLU A 222 -13.84 14.14 5.46
C GLU A 222 -13.90 13.27 6.73
N ALA A 223 -12.77 12.71 7.20
CA ALA A 223 -12.80 11.80 8.34
C ALA A 223 -13.32 12.49 9.61
N LEU A 224 -14.17 11.76 10.34
CA LEU A 224 -14.77 12.22 11.59
C LEU A 224 -13.72 12.44 12.70
N LEU A 225 -12.68 11.61 12.72
CA LEU A 225 -11.62 11.69 13.72
C LEU A 225 -10.52 12.63 13.22
N LYS A 226 -10.29 13.71 13.97
CA LYS A 226 -9.22 14.67 13.68
C LYS A 226 -7.85 13.98 13.58
N THR A 227 -7.56 13.06 14.50
CA THR A 227 -6.29 12.34 14.52
C THR A 227 -6.06 11.47 13.29
N LEU A 228 -7.14 10.94 12.69
CA LEU A 228 -7.04 10.19 11.43
C LEU A 228 -6.75 11.15 10.27
N ARG A 229 -7.34 12.34 10.27
CA ARG A 229 -7.05 13.37 9.26
C ARG A 229 -5.59 13.79 9.31
N GLU A 230 -5.10 14.10 10.50
CA GLU A 230 -3.70 14.46 10.75
C GLU A 230 -2.76 13.34 10.29
N LYS A 231 -3.07 12.08 10.65
CA LYS A 231 -2.24 10.94 10.22
C LYS A 231 -2.22 10.74 8.71
N CYS A 232 -3.33 10.96 8.00
CA CYS A 232 -3.31 10.93 6.52
C CYS A 232 -2.45 12.04 5.93
N ALA A 233 -2.43 13.23 6.53
CA ALA A 233 -1.55 14.30 6.09
C ALA A 233 -0.07 13.94 6.32
N GLU A 234 0.26 13.62 7.56
CA GLU A 234 1.66 13.42 8.00
C GLU A 234 2.33 12.21 7.34
N GLU A 235 1.65 11.07 7.29
CA GLU A 235 2.28 9.80 6.86
C GLU A 235 2.14 9.52 5.36
N VAL A 236 1.29 10.28 4.64
CA VAL A 236 1.01 9.99 3.24
C VAL A 236 1.07 11.24 2.37
N LEU A 237 0.28 12.28 2.67
CA LEU A 237 0.13 13.41 1.74
C LEU A 237 1.31 14.40 1.77
N ASN A 238 2.00 14.49 2.91
CA ASN A 238 3.13 15.37 3.12
C ASN A 238 4.45 14.59 3.26
N ASP A 239 4.47 13.30 2.87
CA ASP A 239 5.67 12.47 2.91
C ASP A 239 6.71 13.02 1.92
N GLU A 240 7.95 13.20 2.37
CA GLU A 240 9.06 13.77 1.58
C GLU A 240 9.28 13.01 0.27
N ARG A 241 9.00 11.70 0.23
CA ARG A 241 9.13 10.90 -0.99
C ARG A 241 8.24 11.41 -2.12
N LEU A 242 7.08 12.01 -1.82
CA LEU A 242 6.21 12.56 -2.87
C LEU A 242 6.85 13.77 -3.56
N LYS A 243 7.66 14.56 -2.84
CA LYS A 243 8.47 15.63 -3.41
C LYS A 243 9.61 15.05 -4.26
N ASP A 244 10.35 14.09 -3.70
CA ASP A 244 11.43 13.38 -4.41
C ASP A 244 10.95 12.72 -5.71
N TRP A 245 9.68 12.30 -5.74
CA TRP A 245 9.03 11.67 -6.89
C TRP A 245 8.43 12.68 -7.88
N GLY A 246 8.52 13.99 -7.62
CA GLY A 246 7.95 15.03 -8.47
C GLY A 246 6.41 15.07 -8.47
N VAL A 247 5.77 14.48 -7.45
CA VAL A 247 4.31 14.39 -7.33
C VAL A 247 3.71 15.66 -6.72
N THR A 248 4.47 16.33 -5.85
CA THR A 248 4.13 17.59 -5.20
C THR A 248 5.24 18.61 -5.45
N GLU A 249 4.89 19.89 -5.58
CA GLU A 249 5.87 20.97 -5.75
C GLU A 249 6.71 21.17 -4.48
N ASP A 250 7.97 21.55 -4.65
CA ASP A 250 8.85 21.96 -3.56
C ASP A 250 8.48 23.40 -3.13
N ASP A 251 7.83 23.53 -1.97
CA ASP A 251 7.59 24.83 -1.31
C ASP A 251 8.92 25.60 -1.05
N ASP A 252 10.07 24.94 -1.08
CA ASP A 252 11.40 25.57 -0.88
C ASP A 252 11.85 26.44 -2.08
N SER A 253 11.15 26.37 -3.23
CA SER A 253 11.44 27.23 -4.38
C SER A 253 10.88 28.65 -4.24
N GLU A 254 9.97 28.89 -3.28
CA GLU A 254 9.47 30.24 -2.99
C GLU A 254 10.37 30.99 -1.99
N GLU A 255 11.01 30.31 -1.01
CA GLU A 255 11.86 30.96 0.00
C GLU A 255 13.21 31.48 -0.57
N GLU A 256 13.80 30.83 -1.58
CA GLU A 256 14.98 31.39 -2.26
C GLU A 256 14.65 32.64 -3.10
N SER A 257 13.40 32.78 -3.56
CA SER A 257 12.97 33.93 -4.36
C SER A 257 12.65 35.18 -3.50
N GLU A 258 12.22 34.98 -2.26
CA GLU A 258 12.03 36.09 -1.30
C GLU A 258 13.37 36.54 -0.69
N ALA A 259 14.34 35.63 -0.49
CA ALA A 259 15.66 35.99 0.01
C ALA A 259 16.52 36.79 -1.00
N GLU A 260 16.38 36.55 -2.32
CA GLU A 260 17.03 37.39 -3.34
C GLU A 260 16.30 38.73 -3.60
N ALA A 261 15.02 38.85 -3.23
CA ALA A 261 14.28 40.10 -3.34
C ALA A 261 14.62 41.07 -2.19
N ASP A 262 14.85 40.57 -0.97
CA ASP A 262 15.19 41.39 0.20
C ASP A 262 16.65 41.88 0.21
N GLU A 263 17.59 41.20 -0.47
CA GLU A 263 18.98 41.67 -0.63
C GLU A 263 19.13 42.72 -1.75
N ALA A 264 18.16 42.85 -2.66
CA ALA A 264 18.20 43.82 -3.75
C ALA A 264 17.67 45.23 -3.39
N ASP A 265 16.91 45.36 -2.29
CA ASP A 265 16.28 46.62 -1.85
C ASP A 265 17.02 47.31 -0.68
N ALA A 266 18.18 46.78 -0.25
CA ALA A 266 18.95 47.31 0.88
C ALA A 266 20.06 48.32 0.51
N ASP A 267 20.29 48.61 -0.78
CA ASP A 267 21.44 49.41 -1.24
C ASP A 267 21.10 50.83 -1.80
N GLU A 268 19.93 51.38 -1.50
CA GLU A 268 19.61 52.80 -1.80
C GLU A 268 18.96 53.56 -0.62
N GLU A 269 19.65 53.67 0.52
CA GLU A 269 19.46 54.83 1.41
C GLU A 269 20.76 55.65 1.50
N GLU A 270 21.01 56.39 0.42
CA GLU A 270 22.04 57.41 0.32
C GLU A 270 21.77 58.53 1.36
N TRP A 271 22.57 58.47 2.42
CA TRP A 271 22.82 59.50 3.42
C TRP A 271 22.79 60.94 2.84
N LYS A 272 21.76 61.73 3.18
CA LYS A 272 21.77 63.19 3.00
C LYS A 272 21.64 63.89 4.35
N GLY A 273 22.79 64.22 4.92
CA GLY A 273 22.88 65.05 6.11
C GLY A 273 22.53 66.52 5.84
N PHE A 274 21.97 67.17 6.86
CA PHE A 274 22.54 68.35 7.51
C PHE A 274 21.97 68.50 8.92
#